data_AF-A0A2V5IUC7-F1
#
_entry.id   AF-A0A2V5IUC7-F1
#
_cell.length_a   1.000
_cell.length_b   1.000
_cell.length_c   1.000
_cell.angle_alpha   90.00
_cell.angle_beta   90.00
_cell.angle_gamma   90.00
#
_symmetry.space_group_name_H-M   'P 1'
#
loop_
_entity.id
_entity.type
_entity.pdbx_description
1 polymer ?
#
loop_
_entity_poly.entity_id
_entity_poly.type
_entity_poly.pdbx_seq_one_letter_code
_entity_poly.pdbx_strand_id
1 'polypeptide(L)'
;MSLYEGAPRHSEIQVISKRIDADSAAGRSPILYENEIRNYLGARVRGVGERLLRMEGADVELCSGRITASNIGDRSIIEAILIQSRGVPPVWPCDCCRNNHFPLTFPTCLHVPNPLTFQGICGNCKASGRASKNCDVMKYFFEMEESQVHLVQTLKSLADDSDAS
;
A
#
# COMPACT_ATOMS: atom_id res chain seq x y z
N MET A 1 25.41 2.41 -12.74
CA MET A 1 24.27 2.52 -13.68
C MET A 1 23.30 3.53 -13.11
N SER A 2 23.12 4.68 -13.77
CA SER A 2 22.19 5.73 -13.34
C SER A 2 20.76 5.29 -13.71
N LEU A 3 19.94 4.97 -12.71
CA LEU A 3 18.55 4.50 -12.88
C LEU A 3 17.53 5.64 -12.96
N TYR A 4 17.96 6.87 -13.20
CA TYR A 4 17.04 7.98 -13.41
C TYR A 4 16.73 8.09 -14.90
N GLU A 5 15.82 7.24 -15.38
CA GLU A 5 14.96 7.66 -16.49
C GLU A 5 14.29 8.96 -16.03
N GLY A 6 14.41 10.01 -16.84
CA GLY A 6 13.98 11.37 -16.48
C GLY A 6 12.51 11.39 -16.04
N ALA A 7 12.12 12.48 -15.35
CA ALA A 7 10.74 12.65 -14.92
C ALA A 7 9.78 12.38 -16.11
N PRO A 8 8.70 11.60 -15.88
CA PRO A 8 7.76 11.19 -16.92
C PRO A 8 7.25 12.44 -17.64
N ARG A 9 7.21 12.36 -18.96
CA ARG A 9 6.81 13.50 -19.79
C ARG A 9 5.36 13.84 -19.45
N HIS A 10 5.02 15.12 -19.43
CA HIS A 10 3.67 15.62 -19.18
C HIS A 10 2.58 14.90 -20.01
N SER A 11 2.92 14.44 -21.20
CA SER A 11 2.06 13.62 -22.06
C SER A 11 1.69 12.25 -21.49
N GLU A 12 2.62 11.55 -20.84
CA GLU A 12 2.39 10.21 -20.26
C GLU A 12 1.41 10.29 -19.08
N ILE A 13 1.53 11.37 -18.31
CA ILE A 13 0.65 11.70 -17.19
C ILE A 13 -0.78 11.91 -17.68
N GLN A 14 -0.94 12.70 -18.74
CA GLN A 14 -2.23 12.95 -19.34
C GLN A 14 -2.87 11.68 -19.90
N VAL A 15 -2.07 10.73 -20.42
CA VAL A 15 -2.58 9.44 -20.91
C VAL A 15 -3.14 8.61 -19.75
N ILE A 16 -2.39 8.47 -18.66
CA ILE A 16 -2.85 7.74 -17.46
C ILE A 16 -4.13 8.37 -16.90
N SER A 17 -4.11 9.69 -16.71
CA SER A 17 -5.27 10.44 -16.22
C SER A 17 -6.50 10.26 -17.11
N LYS A 18 -6.35 10.40 -18.44
CA LYS A 18 -7.46 10.20 -19.39
C LYS A 18 -8.01 8.78 -19.36
N ARG A 19 -7.15 7.76 -19.21
CA ARG A 19 -7.60 6.37 -19.08
C ARG A 19 -8.43 6.18 -17.82
N ILE A 20 -7.96 6.68 -16.68
CA ILE A 20 -8.65 6.57 -15.40
C ILE A 20 -10.03 7.23 -15.45
N ASP A 21 -10.11 8.43 -16.01
CA ASP A 21 -11.38 9.15 -16.15
C ASP A 21 -12.32 8.40 -17.12
N ALA A 22 -11.81 7.85 -18.23
CA ALA A 22 -12.61 7.10 -19.20
C ALA A 22 -13.15 5.79 -18.62
N ASP A 23 -12.34 5.03 -17.88
CA ASP A 23 -12.78 3.81 -17.21
C ASP A 23 -13.83 4.13 -16.14
N SER A 24 -13.61 5.18 -15.34
CA SER A 24 -14.58 5.62 -14.35
C SER A 24 -15.91 6.04 -14.98
N ALA A 25 -15.88 6.80 -16.07
CA ALA A 25 -17.07 7.22 -16.82
C ALA A 25 -17.83 6.04 -17.45
N ALA A 26 -17.11 4.97 -17.80
CA ALA A 26 -17.69 3.72 -18.29
C ALA A 26 -18.17 2.78 -17.17
N GLY A 27 -18.08 3.18 -15.89
CA GLY A 27 -18.45 2.36 -14.74
C GLY A 27 -17.50 1.18 -14.49
N ARG A 28 -16.30 1.19 -15.08
CA ARG A 28 -15.25 0.19 -14.86
C ARG A 28 -14.34 0.63 -13.71
N SER A 29 -13.75 -0.33 -13.01
CA SER A 29 -12.63 -0.07 -12.08
C SER A 29 -11.37 0.24 -12.88
N PRO A 30 -10.80 1.45 -12.76
CA PRO A 30 -9.53 1.75 -13.41
C PRO A 30 -8.40 0.93 -12.80
N ILE A 31 -7.42 0.54 -13.62
CA ILE A 31 -6.18 -0.12 -13.17
C ILE A 31 -5.00 0.82 -13.41
N LEU A 32 -4.14 0.94 -12.40
CA LEU A 32 -2.79 1.50 -12.52
C LEU A 32 -1.79 0.34 -12.58
N TYR A 33 -1.10 0.20 -13.70
CA TYR A 33 -0.15 -0.89 -13.88
C TYR A 33 1.14 -0.62 -13.10
N GLU A 34 1.79 -1.68 -12.65
CA GLU A 34 2.99 -1.61 -11.81
C GLU A 34 4.10 -0.76 -12.45
N ASN A 35 4.33 -0.95 -13.75
CA ASN A 35 5.31 -0.21 -14.54
C ASN A 35 4.98 1.29 -14.62
N GLU A 36 3.70 1.64 -14.78
CA GLU A 36 3.23 3.02 -14.72
C GLU A 36 3.48 3.58 -13.33
N ILE A 37 3.21 2.82 -12.28
CA ILE A 37 3.47 3.30 -10.93
C ILE A 37 4.96 3.56 -10.72
N ARG A 38 5.85 2.67 -11.19
CA ARG A 38 7.31 2.88 -11.13
C ARG A 38 7.74 4.14 -11.86
N ASN A 39 7.30 4.30 -13.11
CA ASN A 39 7.78 5.37 -13.98
C ASN A 39 7.11 6.71 -13.63
N TYR A 40 5.80 6.69 -13.40
CA TYR A 40 4.99 7.89 -13.17
C TYR A 40 5.08 8.42 -11.74
N LEU A 41 4.86 7.55 -10.74
CA LEU A 41 4.92 7.95 -9.33
C LEU A 41 6.36 8.00 -8.83
N GLY A 42 7.27 7.18 -9.37
CA GLY A 42 8.67 7.16 -8.94
C GLY A 42 9.39 8.48 -9.07
N ALA A 43 9.13 9.24 -10.13
CA ALA A 43 9.71 10.57 -10.27
C ALA A 43 9.25 11.58 -9.19
N ARG A 44 8.08 11.34 -8.56
CA ARG A 44 7.40 12.25 -7.63
C ARG A 44 7.65 11.96 -6.17
N VAL A 45 8.25 10.82 -5.84
CA VAL A 45 8.49 10.41 -4.46
C VAL A 45 9.94 10.51 -4.10
N ARG A 46 10.22 10.77 -2.82
CA ARG A 46 11.56 10.80 -2.23
C ARG A 46 11.57 10.05 -0.91
N GLY A 47 12.73 9.54 -0.50
CA GLY A 47 12.91 8.94 0.82
C GLY A 47 12.12 7.63 0.99
N VAL A 48 11.04 7.64 1.78
CA VAL A 48 10.21 6.44 2.04
C VAL A 48 9.63 5.88 0.75
N GLY A 49 9.09 6.73 -0.13
CA GLY A 49 8.49 6.27 -1.38
C GLY A 49 9.50 5.66 -2.34
N GLU A 50 10.73 6.19 -2.41
CA GLU A 50 11.82 5.59 -3.21
C GLU A 50 12.25 4.23 -2.66
N ARG A 51 12.23 4.04 -1.33
CA ARG A 51 12.48 2.73 -0.72
C ARG A 51 11.42 1.72 -1.10
N LEU A 52 10.14 2.12 -1.06
CA LEU A 52 9.04 1.24 -1.46
C LEU A 52 9.13 0.86 -2.94
N LEU A 53 9.56 1.76 -3.81
CA LEU A 53 9.73 1.43 -5.23
C LEU A 53 10.86 0.42 -5.50
N ARG A 54 11.73 0.14 -4.53
CA ARG A 54 12.69 -0.97 -4.65
C ARG A 54 12.10 -2.33 -4.32
N MET A 55 10.90 -2.36 -3.73
CA MET A 55 10.18 -3.60 -3.48
C MET A 55 9.49 -4.09 -4.76
N GLU A 56 9.21 -5.39 -4.79
CA GLU A 56 8.25 -5.94 -5.75
C GLU A 56 6.90 -5.26 -5.54
N GLY A 57 6.22 -4.96 -6.65
CA GLY A 57 4.92 -4.31 -6.64
C GLY A 57 3.92 -5.08 -7.50
N ALA A 58 2.65 -4.74 -7.33
CA ALA A 58 1.55 -5.24 -8.14
C ALA A 58 0.79 -4.08 -8.81
N ASP A 59 -0.01 -4.43 -9.82
CA ASP A 59 -1.03 -3.55 -10.37
C ASP A 59 -2.03 -3.14 -9.28
N VAL A 60 -2.56 -1.93 -9.39
CA VAL A 60 -3.48 -1.37 -8.41
C VAL A 60 -4.82 -1.11 -9.06
N GLU A 61 -5.83 -1.86 -8.64
CA GLU A 61 -7.22 -1.60 -8.97
C GLU A 61 -7.76 -0.44 -8.13
N LEU A 62 -8.47 0.48 -8.79
CA LEU A 62 -9.09 1.65 -8.20
C LEU A 62 -10.60 1.47 -8.16
N CYS A 63 -11.23 1.85 -7.05
CA CYS A 63 -12.68 2.00 -7.03
C CYS A 63 -13.08 3.16 -7.96
N SER A 64 -14.05 2.93 -8.83
CA SER A 64 -14.50 3.90 -9.84
C SER A 64 -14.83 5.27 -9.23
N GLY A 65 -14.30 6.33 -9.86
CA GLY A 65 -14.54 7.72 -9.45
C GLY A 65 -13.86 8.20 -8.16
N ARG A 66 -12.98 7.39 -7.55
CA ARG A 66 -12.29 7.76 -6.29
C ARG A 66 -10.95 8.45 -6.50
N ILE A 67 -10.24 8.04 -7.53
CA ILE A 67 -9.04 8.73 -8.02
C ILE A 67 -9.36 9.23 -9.42
N THR A 68 -9.05 10.49 -9.66
CA THR A 68 -9.33 11.21 -10.90
C THR A 68 -8.04 11.88 -11.39
N ALA A 69 -8.07 12.38 -12.62
CA ALA A 69 -7.00 13.21 -13.14
C ALA A 69 -6.60 14.39 -12.21
N SER A 70 -7.55 14.92 -11.44
CA SER A 70 -7.35 16.09 -10.58
C SER A 70 -6.65 15.78 -9.26
N ASN A 71 -6.74 14.54 -8.73
CA ASN A 71 -6.19 14.19 -7.41
C ASN A 71 -5.07 13.15 -7.46
N ILE A 72 -4.82 12.50 -8.60
CA ILE A 72 -3.78 11.46 -8.72
C ILE A 72 -2.36 11.98 -8.41
N GLY A 73 -2.15 13.29 -8.53
CA GLY A 73 -0.89 13.95 -8.16
C GLY A 73 -0.75 14.27 -6.67
N ASP A 74 -1.82 14.14 -5.88
CA ASP A 74 -1.80 14.50 -4.47
C ASP A 74 -0.91 13.56 -3.68
N ARG A 75 -0.10 14.12 -2.78
CA ARG A 75 0.87 13.34 -2.01
C ARG A 75 0.22 12.16 -1.25
N SER A 76 -0.94 12.37 -0.64
CA SER A 76 -1.66 11.32 0.08
C SER A 76 -2.13 10.19 -0.85
N ILE A 77 -2.57 10.53 -2.06
CA ILE A 77 -3.00 9.57 -3.09
C ILE A 77 -1.80 8.80 -3.63
N ILE A 78 -0.69 9.49 -3.92
CA ILE A 78 0.56 8.85 -4.36
C ILE A 78 1.06 7.85 -3.30
N GLU A 79 1.15 8.27 -2.04
CA GLU A 79 1.59 7.42 -0.95
C GLU A 79 0.61 6.24 -0.73
N ALA A 80 -0.69 6.45 -0.92
CA ALA A 80 -1.69 5.39 -0.86
C ALA A 80 -1.55 4.37 -2.00
N ILE A 81 -1.33 4.81 -3.24
CA ILE A 81 -1.07 3.91 -4.38
C ILE A 81 0.21 3.11 -4.16
N LEU A 82 1.26 3.74 -3.58
CA LEU A 82 2.48 3.02 -3.21
C LEU A 82 2.20 1.92 -2.18
N ILE A 83 1.41 2.22 -1.13
CA ILE A 83 1.01 1.22 -0.14
C ILE A 83 0.23 0.09 -0.79
N GLN A 84 -0.71 0.38 -1.71
CA GLN A 84 -1.53 -0.65 -2.34
C GLN A 84 -0.72 -1.54 -3.28
N SER A 85 0.22 -0.96 -4.03
CA SER A 85 1.04 -1.74 -4.95
C SER A 85 2.06 -2.61 -4.22
N ARG A 86 2.61 -2.17 -3.07
CA ARG A 86 3.73 -2.83 -2.37
C ARG A 86 3.30 -3.48 -1.05
N GLY A 87 2.02 -3.37 -0.75
CA GLY A 87 1.45 -3.77 0.51
C GLY A 87 1.06 -5.23 0.50
N VAL A 88 0.94 -5.77 1.71
CA VAL A 88 0.40 -7.09 1.97
C VAL A 88 -0.94 -6.95 2.68
N PRO A 89 -1.88 -7.88 2.45
CA PRO A 89 -3.12 -7.89 3.17
C PRO A 89 -2.83 -8.25 4.64
N PRO A 90 -3.46 -7.54 5.59
CA PRO A 90 -3.45 -7.98 6.95
C PRO A 90 -4.34 -9.19 7.17
N VAL A 91 -4.11 -9.86 8.31
CA VAL A 91 -4.97 -10.95 8.79
C VAL A 91 -6.43 -10.47 8.85
N TRP A 92 -6.64 -9.24 9.32
CA TRP A 92 -7.93 -8.57 9.32
C TRP A 92 -7.82 -7.15 8.78
N PRO A 93 -8.73 -6.69 7.90
CA PRO A 93 -8.80 -5.29 7.49
C PRO A 93 -8.98 -4.35 8.68
N CYS A 94 -8.50 -3.11 8.56
CA CYS A 94 -8.69 -2.11 9.62
C CYS A 94 -10.14 -1.78 9.85
N ASP A 95 -10.47 -1.32 11.05
CA ASP A 95 -11.84 -0.96 11.43
C ASP A 95 -12.43 0.10 10.49
N CYS A 96 -11.60 1.01 9.96
CA CYS A 96 -12.03 1.97 8.94
C CYS A 96 -12.47 1.28 7.65
N CYS A 97 -11.75 0.25 7.20
CA CYS A 97 -12.06 -0.50 5.98
C CYS A 97 -13.18 -1.52 6.20
N ARG A 98 -13.20 -2.19 7.35
CA ARG A 98 -14.19 -3.23 7.69
C ARG A 98 -15.59 -2.66 7.83
N ASN A 99 -15.72 -1.49 8.45
CA ASN A 99 -17.02 -0.89 8.73
C ASN A 99 -17.53 0.02 7.60
N ASN A 100 -16.80 0.15 6.48
CA ASN A 100 -17.15 1.06 5.39
C ASN A 100 -17.50 2.48 5.85
N HIS A 101 -16.80 2.98 6.88
CA HIS A 101 -17.04 4.34 7.41
C HIS A 101 -16.87 5.41 6.32
N PHE A 102 -16.12 5.11 5.25
CA PHE A 102 -15.92 5.96 4.09
C PHE A 102 -15.97 5.14 2.82
N PRO A 103 -16.28 5.79 1.68
CA PRO A 103 -16.12 5.13 0.40
C PRO A 103 -14.65 4.75 0.19
N LEU A 104 -14.40 3.47 -0.03
CA LEU A 104 -13.06 2.94 -0.23
C LEU A 104 -12.50 3.42 -1.57
N THR A 105 -11.25 3.87 -1.57
CA THR A 105 -10.50 4.23 -2.79
C THR A 105 -9.99 2.98 -3.51
N PHE A 106 -9.68 1.94 -2.74
CA PHE A 106 -9.17 0.66 -3.22
C PHE A 106 -10.01 -0.48 -2.66
N PRO A 107 -10.21 -1.57 -3.41
CA PRO A 107 -11.04 -2.69 -2.95
C PRO A 107 -10.45 -3.40 -1.74
N THR A 108 -9.12 -3.40 -1.60
CA THR A 108 -8.40 -4.15 -0.56
C THR A 108 -7.75 -3.22 0.46
N CYS A 109 -7.78 -3.65 1.72
CA CYS A 109 -7.02 -3.04 2.80
C CYS A 109 -5.59 -3.59 2.77
N LEU A 110 -4.62 -2.82 2.27
CA LEU A 110 -3.21 -3.24 2.23
C LEU A 110 -2.34 -2.33 3.09
N HIS A 111 -1.31 -2.92 3.69
CA HIS A 111 -0.30 -2.26 4.50
C HIS A 111 1.09 -2.60 3.98
N VAL A 112 2.02 -1.65 4.06
CA VAL A 112 3.43 -1.95 3.82
C VAL A 112 3.94 -2.92 4.90
N PRO A 113 4.69 -3.98 4.53
CA PRO A 113 5.20 -4.98 5.49
C PRO A 113 6.02 -4.37 6.63
N ASN A 114 6.71 -3.25 6.38
CA ASN A 114 7.44 -2.56 7.43
C ASN A 114 6.51 -1.58 8.20
N PRO A 115 6.22 -1.83 9.47
CA PRO A 115 5.25 -1.08 10.28
C PRO A 115 5.66 0.38 10.56
N LEU A 116 6.96 0.69 10.53
CA LEU A 116 7.43 2.07 10.68
C LEU A 116 7.25 2.88 9.39
N THR A 117 7.11 2.20 8.25
CA THR A 117 6.87 2.84 6.96
C THR A 117 5.45 3.38 6.93
N PHE A 118 5.32 4.68 6.64
CA PHE A 118 4.06 5.41 6.70
C PHE A 118 3.30 5.25 8.03
N GLN A 119 4.01 4.95 9.13
CA GLN A 119 3.41 4.72 10.45
C GLN A 119 2.37 3.59 10.42
N GLY A 120 2.53 2.61 9.54
CA GLY A 120 1.69 1.42 9.50
C GLY A 120 0.27 1.65 9.00
N ILE A 121 -0.03 2.81 8.40
CA ILE A 121 -1.35 3.12 7.86
C ILE A 121 -1.64 2.34 6.57
N CYS A 122 -2.89 1.93 6.36
CA CYS A 122 -3.30 1.27 5.11
C CYS A 122 -3.51 2.27 3.96
N GLY A 123 -3.51 1.78 2.73
CA GLY A 123 -3.71 2.62 1.54
C GLY A 123 -5.04 3.38 1.53
N ASN A 124 -6.13 2.74 1.95
CA ASN A 124 -7.45 3.40 2.04
C ASN A 124 -7.47 4.54 3.07
N CYS A 125 -7.00 4.29 4.29
CA CYS A 125 -6.91 5.32 5.33
C CYS A 125 -5.98 6.47 4.92
N LYS A 126 -4.89 6.15 4.21
CA LYS A 126 -3.97 7.14 3.66
C LYS A 126 -4.63 8.04 2.62
N ALA A 127 -5.39 7.46 1.69
CA ALA A 127 -6.12 8.19 0.66
C ALA A 127 -7.18 9.13 1.25
N SER A 128 -7.86 8.71 2.32
CA SER A 128 -8.85 9.54 3.03
C SER A 128 -8.23 10.65 3.90
N GLY A 129 -6.90 10.80 3.92
CA GLY A 129 -6.22 11.80 4.75
C GLY A 129 -6.29 11.54 6.26
N ARG A 130 -6.56 10.29 6.68
CA ARG A 130 -6.68 9.93 8.10
C ARG A 130 -5.30 9.79 8.75
N ALA A 131 -5.26 10.02 10.06
CA ALA A 131 -4.08 9.73 10.86
C ALA A 131 -3.89 8.21 11.04
N SER A 132 -2.64 7.77 11.06
CA SER A 132 -2.23 6.37 11.27
C SER A 132 -2.84 5.73 12.52
N LYS A 133 -2.95 6.47 13.62
CA LYS A 133 -3.59 6.02 14.87
C LYS A 133 -5.04 5.55 14.73
N ASN A 134 -5.73 5.93 13.65
CA ASN A 134 -7.10 5.49 13.36
C ASN A 134 -7.14 4.23 12.47
N CYS A 135 -5.98 3.74 12.03
CA CYS A 135 -5.79 2.53 11.27
C CYS A 135 -5.16 1.49 12.20
N ASP A 136 -6.00 0.65 12.80
CA ASP A 136 -5.77 -0.15 13.99
C ASP A 136 -5.21 -1.55 13.73
N VAL A 137 -4.80 -1.84 12.50
CA VAL A 137 -4.38 -3.19 12.06
C VAL A 137 -3.02 -3.58 12.54
N MET A 138 -2.07 -2.63 12.58
CA MET A 138 -0.69 -3.00 12.90
C MET A 138 -0.53 -3.50 14.32
N LYS A 139 -1.48 -3.21 15.21
CA LYS A 139 -1.51 -3.80 16.55
C LYS A 139 -1.58 -5.33 16.51
N TYR A 140 -2.42 -5.89 15.65
CA TYR A 140 -2.63 -7.34 15.55
C TYR A 140 -1.52 -8.08 14.78
N PHE A 141 -0.89 -7.42 13.81
CA PHE A 141 0.26 -7.99 13.08
C PHE A 141 1.45 -8.23 14.01
N PHE A 142 1.78 -7.24 14.85
CA PHE A 142 2.84 -7.38 15.85
C PHE A 142 2.48 -8.41 16.91
N GLU A 143 1.23 -8.42 17.39
CA GLU A 143 0.78 -9.42 18.37
C GLU A 143 0.90 -10.86 17.81
N MET A 144 0.65 -11.07 16.51
CA MET A 144 0.80 -12.38 15.87
C MET A 144 2.26 -12.76 15.57
N GLU A 145 3.08 -11.84 15.07
CA GLU A 145 4.52 -12.11 14.87
C GLU A 145 5.22 -12.40 16.20
N GLU A 146 4.96 -11.62 17.24
CA GLU A 146 5.51 -11.88 18.58
C GLU A 146 5.03 -13.23 19.14
N SER A 147 3.75 -13.58 18.95
CA SER A 147 3.22 -14.88 19.37
C SER A 147 3.88 -16.04 18.64
N GLN A 148 4.18 -15.91 17.33
CA GLN A 148 4.86 -16.94 16.56
C GLN A 148 6.34 -17.07 16.94
N VAL A 149 7.03 -15.95 17.14
CA VAL A 149 8.42 -15.94 17.62
C VAL A 149 8.50 -16.60 19.00
N HIS A 150 7.58 -16.27 19.90
CA HIS A 150 7.52 -16.85 21.24
C HIS A 150 7.22 -18.36 21.20
N LEU A 151 6.29 -18.80 20.32
CA LEU A 151 6.00 -20.22 20.13
C LEU A 151 7.22 -20.99 19.61
N VAL A 152 7.93 -20.45 18.61
CA VAL A 152 9.15 -21.06 18.06
C VAL A 152 10.26 -21.13 19.12
N GLN A 153 10.44 -20.10 19.93
CA GLN A 153 11.40 -20.10 21.04
C GLN A 153 11.04 -21.15 22.09
N THR A 154 9.77 -21.26 22.46
CA THR A 154 9.27 -22.24 23.44
C THR A 154 9.46 -23.67 22.94
N LEU A 155 9.18 -23.93 21.66
CA LEU A 155 9.40 -25.25 21.06
C LEU A 155 10.88 -25.62 20.99
N LYS A 156 11.77 -24.65 20.74
CA LYS A 156 13.22 -24.88 20.76
C LYS A 156 13.73 -25.21 22.16
N SER A 157 13.32 -24.46 23.19
CA SER A 157 13.74 -24.75 24.57
C SER A 157 13.28 -26.13 25.04
N LEU A 158 12.07 -26.56 24.66
CA LEU A 158 11.56 -27.89 24.99
C LEU A 158 12.32 -29.02 24.28
N ALA A 159 12.82 -28.77 23.07
CA ALA A 159 13.65 -29.73 22.34
C ALA A 159 15.05 -29.82 22.95
N ASP A 160 15.66 -28.69 23.29
CA ASP A 160 17.01 -28.63 23.89
C ASP A 160 17.06 -29.28 25.29
N ASP A 161 15.99 -29.16 26.09
CA ASP A 161 15.89 -29.84 27.41
C ASP A 161 15.72 -31.37 27.29
N SER A 162 15.17 -31.85 26.16
CA SER A 162 14.95 -33.29 25.92
C SER A 162 16.20 -34.04 25.42
N ASP A 163 17.16 -33.33 24.82
CA ASP A 163 18.44 -33.89 24.37
C ASP A 163 19.52 -33.87 25.48
N ALA A 164 19.24 -33.26 26.63
CA ALA A 164 20.14 -33.15 27.78
C ALA A 164 19.90 -34.21 28.87
N SER A 165 18.98 -35.17 28.67
CA SER A 165 18.61 -36.22 29.63
C SER A 165 19.11 -37.62 29.27
#